data_AF-A0A966XF66-F1
#
_entry.id   AF-A0A966XF66-F1
#
_cell.length_a   1.000
_cell.length_b   1.000
_cell.length_c   1.000
_cell.angle_alpha   90.00
_cell.angle_beta   90.00
_cell.angle_gamma   90.00
#
_symmetry.space_group_name_H-M   'P 1'
#
loop_
_entity.id
_entity.type
_entity.pdbx_description
1 polymer ?
#
loop_
_entity_poly.entity_id
_entity_poly.type
_entity_poly.pdbx_seq_one_letter_code
_entity_poly.pdbx_strand_id
1 'polypeptide(L)'
;MQVIGICRFSYPAEGGFQREHKSLEERCAYLYDPTRLNVRFNCLETLTLPSIRGQSDADFTFAILIGDSLPEAAKDRLKTLIADIPQVQIIEH
;
A
#
# COMPACT_ATOMS: atom_id res chain seq x y z
N MET A 1 -11.08 -6.70 21.75
CA MET A 1 -11.75 -6.45 20.45
C MET A 1 -10.64 -6.37 19.43
N GLN A 2 -10.67 -7.15 18.36
CA GLN A 2 -9.59 -7.13 17.37
C GLN A 2 -9.76 -5.93 16.43
N VAL A 3 -8.73 -5.08 16.32
CA VAL A 3 -8.71 -3.94 15.40
C VAL A 3 -7.87 -4.27 14.17
N ILE A 4 -8.46 -4.12 12.99
CA ILE A 4 -7.79 -4.33 11.71
C ILE A 4 -7.96 -3.08 10.85
N GLY A 5 -6.86 -2.39 10.57
CA GLY A 5 -6.80 -1.29 9.63
C GLY A 5 -6.41 -1.79 8.24
N ILE A 6 -7.15 -1.38 7.20
CA ILE A 6 -6.86 -1.75 5.81
C ILE A 6 -6.40 -0.53 5.02
N CYS A 7 -5.19 -0.59 4.47
CA CYS A 7 -4.63 0.42 3.59
C CYS A 7 -4.48 -0.13 2.18
N ARG A 8 -5.31 0.37 1.25
CA ARG A 8 -5.17 0.06 -0.18
C ARG A 8 -4.01 0.87 -0.76
N PHE A 9 -2.87 0.23 -0.99
CA PHE A 9 -1.68 0.89 -1.49
C PHE A 9 -1.50 0.61 -2.99
N SER A 10 -1.92 1.56 -3.83
CA SER A 10 -1.84 1.46 -5.29
C SER A 10 -2.46 0.15 -5.84
N TYR A 11 -3.53 -0.31 -5.20
CA TYR A 11 -4.26 -1.53 -5.57
C TYR A 11 -5.15 -1.29 -6.80
N PRO A 12 -5.07 -2.10 -7.87
CA PRO A 12 -5.79 -1.91 -9.13
C PRO A 12 -7.25 -2.39 -9.09
N ALA A 13 -8.01 -2.01 -8.05
CA ALA A 13 -9.41 -2.39 -7.87
C ALA A 13 -10.29 -2.08 -9.10
N GLU A 14 -11.31 -2.92 -9.29
CA GLU A 14 -12.44 -2.62 -10.17
C GLU A 14 -13.44 -1.72 -9.44
N GLY A 15 -13.71 -0.55 -10.01
CA GLY A 15 -14.52 0.49 -9.37
C GLY A 15 -13.75 1.27 -8.28
N GLY A 16 -14.17 2.52 -8.03
CA GLY A 16 -13.58 3.37 -7.00
C GLY A 16 -12.45 4.31 -7.46
N PHE A 17 -12.24 4.46 -8.77
CA PHE A 17 -11.38 5.49 -9.34
C PHE A 17 -12.21 6.54 -10.08
N GLN A 18 -11.85 7.82 -9.93
CA GLN A 18 -12.44 8.90 -10.74
C GLN A 18 -12.02 8.80 -12.23
N ARG A 19 -10.91 8.12 -12.50
CA ARG A 19 -10.43 7.82 -13.84
C ARG A 19 -10.62 6.34 -14.11
N GLU A 20 -11.52 6.03 -15.01
CA GLU A 20 -11.72 4.68 -15.50
C GLU A 20 -10.74 4.39 -16.63
N HIS A 21 -10.22 3.17 -16.63
CA HIS A 21 -9.33 2.65 -17.66
C HIS A 21 -10.02 1.47 -18.34
N LYS A 22 -9.82 1.34 -19.65
CA LYS A 22 -10.55 0.34 -20.46
C LYS A 22 -10.06 -1.07 -20.21
N SER A 23 -8.80 -1.23 -19.77
CA SER A 23 -8.23 -2.51 -19.37
C SER A 23 -7.51 -2.44 -18.02
N LEU A 24 -7.28 -3.62 -17.43
CA LEU A 24 -6.44 -3.77 -16.25
C LEU A 24 -5.00 -3.31 -16.52
N GLU A 25 -4.45 -3.56 -17.71
CA GLU A 25 -3.09 -3.14 -18.03
C GLU A 25 -2.95 -1.62 -18.07
N GLU A 26 -3.89 -0.91 -18.68
CA GLU A 26 -3.91 0.57 -18.68
C GLU A 26 -4.00 1.13 -17.26
N ARG A 27 -4.79 0.49 -16.40
CA ARG A 27 -4.92 0.88 -14.99
C ARG A 27 -3.62 0.66 -14.23
N CYS A 28 -2.98 -0.50 -14.41
CA CYS A 28 -1.70 -0.81 -13.79
C CYS A 28 -0.61 0.13 -14.27
N ALA A 29 -0.54 0.42 -15.57
CA ALA A 29 0.40 1.39 -16.14
C ALA A 29 0.21 2.79 -15.53
N TYR A 30 -1.03 3.23 -15.36
CA TYR A 30 -1.33 4.51 -14.70
C TYR A 30 -0.98 4.50 -13.21
N LEU A 31 -1.32 3.43 -12.48
CA LEU A 31 -1.10 3.34 -11.04
C LEU A 31 0.38 3.24 -10.68
N TYR A 32 1.14 2.49 -11.48
CA TYR A 32 2.54 2.17 -11.28
C TYR A 32 3.49 3.07 -12.08
N ASP A 33 2.98 4.15 -12.69
CA ASP A 33 3.81 5.22 -13.20
C ASP A 33 4.87 5.60 -12.14
N PRO A 34 6.17 5.59 -12.45
CA PRO A 34 7.22 5.76 -11.45
C PRO A 34 7.10 7.05 -10.65
N THR A 35 6.71 8.16 -11.29
CA THR A 35 6.55 9.45 -10.61
C THR A 35 5.42 9.38 -9.60
N ARG A 36 4.27 8.86 -10.03
CA ARG A 36 3.10 8.70 -9.17
C ARG A 36 3.36 7.73 -8.01
N LEU A 37 3.98 6.59 -8.30
CA LEU A 37 4.26 5.56 -7.30
C LEU A 37 5.26 6.07 -6.26
N ASN A 38 6.27 6.84 -6.67
CA ASN A 38 7.21 7.47 -5.75
C ASN A 38 6.54 8.45 -4.79
N VAL A 39 5.61 9.29 -5.27
CA VAL A 39 4.84 10.18 -4.37
C VAL A 39 4.04 9.37 -3.35
N ARG A 40 3.41 8.27 -3.78
CA ARG A 40 2.68 7.38 -2.87
C ARG A 40 3.58 6.76 -1.81
N PHE A 41 4.77 6.30 -2.19
CA PHE A 41 5.76 5.81 -1.23
C PHE A 41 6.22 6.89 -0.27
N ASN A 42 6.49 8.11 -0.75
CA ASN A 42 6.90 9.22 0.12
C ASN A 42 5.83 9.50 1.18
N CYS A 43 4.54 9.52 0.82
CA CYS A 43 3.46 9.68 1.80
C CYS A 43 3.39 8.50 2.79
N LEU A 44 3.54 7.27 2.30
CA LEU A 44 3.54 6.08 3.15
C LEU A 44 4.67 6.15 4.19
N GLU A 45 5.88 6.46 3.74
CA GLU A 45 7.11 6.48 4.53
C GLU A 45 7.17 7.64 5.52
N THR A 46 6.73 8.84 5.10
CA THR A 46 6.88 10.06 5.91
C THR A 46 5.67 10.40 6.76
N LEU A 47 4.48 9.88 6.42
CA LEU A 47 3.23 10.19 7.12
C LEU A 47 2.62 8.94 7.75
N THR A 48 2.31 7.93 6.94
CA THR A 48 1.51 6.78 7.41
C THR A 48 2.26 5.89 8.38
N LEU A 49 3.43 5.36 7.99
CA LEU A 49 4.19 4.42 8.82
C LEU A 49 4.66 5.02 10.16
N PRO A 50 5.09 6.30 10.23
CA PRO A 50 5.37 6.95 11.51
C PRO A 50 4.15 6.99 12.43
N SER A 51 2.95 7.28 11.91
CA SER A 51 1.71 7.26 12.71
C SER A 51 1.34 5.86 13.19
N ILE A 52 1.58 4.82 12.39
CA ILE A 52 1.37 3.43 12.80
C ILE A 52 2.35 3.03 13.90
N ARG A 53 3.64 3.37 13.74
CA ARG A 53 4.69 3.09 14.74
C ARG A 53 4.43 3.82 16.07
N GLY A 54 3.81 5.00 16.02
CA GLY A 54 3.52 5.83 17.19
C GLY A 54 2.24 5.50 17.94
N GLN A 55 1.51 4.43 17.58
CA GLN A 55 0.30 4.04 18.31
C GLN A 55 0.64 3.58 19.74
N SER A 56 -0.10 4.08 20.73
CA SER A 56 0.10 3.72 22.15
C SER A 56 -0.44 2.34 22.50
N ASP A 57 -1.46 1.88 21.77
CA ASP A 57 -1.98 0.52 21.84
C ASP A 57 -1.41 -0.30 20.68
N ALA A 58 -0.77 -1.43 20.98
CA ALA A 58 -0.11 -2.29 20.02
C ALA A 58 -0.99 -3.48 19.56
N ASP A 59 -2.18 -3.66 20.14
CA ASP A 59 -3.10 -4.78 19.81
C ASP A 59 -3.95 -4.48 18.57
N PHE A 60 -3.27 -4.30 17.43
CA PHE A 60 -3.91 -4.12 16.13
C PHE A 60 -3.10 -4.74 14.98
N THR A 61 -3.77 -4.93 13.85
CA THR A 61 -3.14 -5.30 12.59
C THR A 61 -3.37 -4.20 11.56
N PHE A 62 -2.33 -3.85 10.81
CA PHE A 62 -2.40 -2.91 9.69
C PHE A 62 -2.07 -3.63 8.38
N ALA A 63 -3.10 -4.02 7.64
CA ALA A 63 -2.97 -4.73 6.38
C ALA A 63 -2.79 -3.73 5.23
N ILE A 64 -1.63 -3.78 4.55
CA ILE A 64 -1.38 -3.07 3.31
C ILE A 64 -1.75 -3.98 2.15
N LEU A 65 -2.88 -3.68 1.50
CA LEU A 65 -3.36 -4.41 0.33
C LEU A 65 -2.70 -3.84 -0.94
N ILE A 66 -1.98 -4.70 -1.65
CA ILE A 66 -1.34 -4.40 -2.94
C ILE A 66 -1.83 -5.35 -4.02
N GLY A 67 -1.68 -4.92 -5.27
CA GLY A 67 -2.02 -5.76 -6.42
C GLY A 67 -0.94 -6.79 -6.70
N ASP A 68 -1.30 -7.99 -7.15
CA ASP A 68 -0.34 -8.99 -7.66
C ASP A 68 0.58 -8.40 -8.73
N SER A 69 0.06 -7.45 -9.51
CA SER A 69 0.74 -6.71 -10.58
C SER A 69 1.72 -5.62 -10.11
N LEU A 70 1.85 -5.36 -8.80
CA LEU A 70 2.80 -4.35 -8.31
C LEU A 70 4.24 -4.73 -8.73
N PRO A 71 5.07 -3.81 -9.25
CA PRO A 71 6.44 -4.14 -9.65
C PRO A 71 7.26 -4.71 -8.48
N GLU A 72 8.09 -5.72 -8.74
CA GLU A 72 8.86 -6.41 -7.67
C GLU A 72 9.75 -5.44 -6.88
N ALA A 73 10.41 -4.49 -7.56
CA ALA A 73 11.21 -3.47 -6.88
C ALA A 73 10.40 -2.61 -5.88
N ALA A 74 9.11 -2.39 -6.17
CA ALA A 74 8.21 -1.70 -5.25
C ALA A 74 7.75 -2.62 -4.10
N LYS A 75 7.54 -3.91 -4.36
CA LYS A 75 7.27 -4.91 -3.32
C LYS A 75 8.44 -5.01 -2.34
N ASP A 76 9.66 -5.08 -2.84
CA ASP A 76 10.88 -5.14 -2.03
C ASP A 76 11.06 -3.87 -1.19
N ARG A 77 10.88 -2.69 -1.79
CA ARG A 77 10.88 -1.43 -1.02
C ARG A 77 9.83 -1.46 0.08
N LEU A 78 8.62 -1.93 -0.20
CA LEU A 78 7.55 -2.00 0.80
C LEU A 78 7.93 -2.95 1.95
N LYS A 79 8.45 -4.14 1.65
CA LYS A 79 8.95 -5.11 2.64
C LYS A 79 10.03 -4.49 3.54
N THR A 80 10.99 -3.76 2.95
CA THR A 80 12.03 -3.07 3.71
C THR A 80 11.45 -2.00 4.64
N LEU A 81 10.51 -1.18 4.16
CA LEU A 81 9.95 -0.07 4.93
C LEU A 81 9.13 -0.51 6.15
N ILE A 82 8.56 -1.71 6.12
CA ILE A 82 7.69 -2.22 7.20
C ILE A 82 8.41 -3.21 8.13
N ALA A 83 9.67 -3.55 7.85
CA ALA A 83 10.39 -4.63 8.53
C ALA A 83 10.49 -4.45 10.06
N ASP A 84 10.46 -3.22 10.55
CA ASP A 84 10.52 -2.89 11.98
C ASP A 84 9.14 -2.65 12.62
N ILE A 85 8.04 -2.86 11.89
CA ILE A 85 6.67 -2.59 12.38
C ILE A 85 5.87 -3.91 12.38
N PRO A 86 5.87 -4.68 13.49
CA PRO A 86 5.31 -6.03 13.52
C PRO A 86 3.78 -6.08 13.32
N GLN A 87 3.08 -4.97 13.52
CA GLN A 87 1.64 -4.86 13.27
C GLN A 87 1.31 -4.81 11.77
N VAL A 88 2.28 -4.50 10.90
CA VAL A 88 2.03 -4.28 9.47
C VAL A 88 2.21 -5.58 8.69
N GLN A 89 1.24 -5.88 7.83
CA GLN A 89 1.28 -7.07 6.97
C GLN A 89 0.96 -6.67 5.52
N ILE A 90 1.65 -7.26 4.56
CA ILE A 90 1.36 -7.09 3.13
C ILE A 90 0.40 -8.20 2.71
N ILE A 91 -0.69 -7.81 2.07
CA ILE A 91 -1.67 -8.73 1.46
C ILE A 91 -1.62 -8.50 -0.06
N GLU A 92 -1.36 -9.55 -0.82
CA GLU A 92 -1.31 -9.52 -2.29
C GLU A 92 -2.58 -10.16 -2.87
N HIS A 93 -3.27 -9.45 -3.76
CA HIS A 93 -4.50 -9.89 -4.46
C HIS A 93 -4.78 -9.06 -5.72
#